data_AF-A0A971IB73-F1
#
_entry.id   AF-A0A971IB73-F1
#
_cell.length_a   1.000
_cell.length_b   1.000
_cell.length_c   1.000
_cell.angle_alpha   90.00
_cell.angle_beta   90.00
_cell.angle_gamma   90.00
#
_symmetry.space_group_name_H-M   'P 1'
#
loop_
_entity.id
_entity.type
_entity.pdbx_description
1 polymer ?
#
loop_
_entity_poly.entity_id
_entity_poly.type
_entity_poly.pdbx_seq_one_letter_code
_entity_poly.pdbx_strand_id
1 'polypeptide(L)'
;MKKSVPVNQAKWIIEPGCVVLVAGGTAEHANLMTFSWQTPIHTADPCLVLLVVNRIRYTYELIRRNHELTINVPGESLLKQTHLAGTVTGRGIDKFAHCGLTPTPARAVQPPLVAECAGHLECRIVETHGVQSHDLLICEVVGASAESEFFDGAWIPEKFHTLHYMHGTKYGLLTRRVEV
;
A
#
# COMPACT_ATOMS: atom_id res chain seq x y z
N MET A 1 -31.83 -15.09 -2.76
CA MET A 1 -32.59 -13.81 -2.83
C MET A 1 -31.63 -12.66 -2.52
N LYS A 2 -31.60 -11.60 -3.35
CA LYS A 2 -30.76 -10.41 -3.11
C LYS A 2 -31.41 -9.50 -2.05
N LYS A 3 -30.61 -8.80 -1.26
CA LYS A 3 -31.08 -7.80 -0.27
C LYS A 3 -30.53 -6.41 -0.63
N SER A 4 -31.29 -5.36 -0.31
CA SER A 4 -30.83 -3.98 -0.46
C SER A 4 -29.70 -3.68 0.52
N VAL A 5 -28.70 -2.90 0.09
CA VAL A 5 -27.56 -2.45 0.88
C VAL A 5 -27.59 -0.92 0.96
N PRO A 6 -27.39 -0.31 2.14
CA PRO A 6 -27.30 1.15 2.26
C PRO A 6 -26.20 1.74 1.37
N VAL A 7 -26.47 2.89 0.73
CA VAL A 7 -25.55 3.51 -0.24
C VAL A 7 -24.18 3.82 0.37
N ASN A 8 -24.13 4.25 1.63
CA ASN A 8 -22.87 4.51 2.35
C ASN A 8 -22.06 3.23 2.65
N GLN A 9 -22.61 2.05 2.41
CA GLN A 9 -21.95 0.75 2.52
C GLN A 9 -21.69 0.11 1.15
N ALA A 10 -22.16 0.72 0.05
CA ALA A 10 -22.10 0.12 -1.28
C ALA A 10 -20.66 -0.20 -1.75
N LYS A 11 -19.66 0.56 -1.27
CA LYS A 11 -18.25 0.28 -1.59
C LYS A 11 -17.81 -1.14 -1.20
N TRP A 12 -18.42 -1.73 -0.16
CA TRP A 12 -18.08 -3.08 0.31
C TRP A 12 -18.51 -4.18 -0.67
N ILE A 13 -19.26 -3.86 -1.72
CA ILE A 13 -19.64 -4.80 -2.77
C ILE A 13 -18.45 -5.09 -3.71
N ILE A 14 -17.55 -4.12 -3.88
CA ILE A 14 -16.40 -4.20 -4.81
C ILE A 14 -15.05 -4.32 -4.09
N GLU A 15 -15.00 -4.01 -2.80
CA GLU A 15 -13.87 -4.31 -1.91
C GLU A 15 -13.88 -5.82 -1.58
N PRO A 16 -12.72 -6.46 -1.33
CA PRO A 16 -11.49 -5.84 -0.84
C PRO A 16 -10.40 -5.63 -1.89
N GLY A 17 -9.72 -4.48 -1.83
CA GLY A 17 -8.44 -4.25 -2.49
C GLY A 17 -7.25 -4.85 -1.71
N CYS A 18 -6.16 -5.12 -2.43
CA CYS A 18 -4.89 -5.54 -1.83
C CYS A 18 -4.37 -4.47 -0.86
N VAL A 19 -4.03 -4.91 0.36
CA VAL A 19 -3.47 -4.09 1.42
C VAL A 19 -1.96 -4.01 1.26
N VAL A 20 -1.46 -2.78 1.33
CA VAL A 20 -0.05 -2.44 1.21
C VAL A 20 0.36 -1.53 2.36
N LEU A 21 1.66 -1.43 2.59
CA LEU A 21 2.29 -0.40 3.42
C LEU A 21 2.87 0.67 2.50
N VAL A 22 2.38 1.90 2.63
CA VAL A 22 2.90 3.06 1.90
C VAL A 22 3.84 3.83 2.81
N ALA A 23 5.09 4.04 2.38
CA ALA A 23 6.05 4.87 3.10
C ALA A 23 6.35 6.18 2.36
N GLY A 24 6.65 7.22 3.13
CA GLY A 24 7.04 8.54 2.64
C GLY A 24 8.09 9.17 3.55
N GLY A 25 8.75 10.23 3.08
CA GLY A 25 9.81 10.93 3.80
C GLY A 25 11.21 10.59 3.26
N THR A 26 12.22 10.69 4.11
CA THR A 26 13.62 10.34 3.81
C THR A 26 14.06 9.17 4.66
N ALA A 27 15.25 8.61 4.43
CA ALA A 27 15.80 7.53 5.26
C ALA A 27 15.86 7.92 6.76
N GLU A 28 16.15 9.18 7.08
CA GLU A 28 16.27 9.71 8.44
C GLU A 28 14.92 10.10 9.04
N HIS A 29 13.96 10.49 8.20
CA HIS A 29 12.64 10.97 8.63
C HIS A 29 11.53 10.30 7.81
N ALA A 30 11.46 8.98 7.91
CA ALA A 30 10.45 8.17 7.25
C ALA A 30 9.24 7.92 8.16
N ASN A 31 8.09 7.70 7.53
CA ASN A 31 6.94 7.11 8.20
C ASN A 31 6.17 6.24 7.22
N LEU A 32 5.36 5.30 7.72
CA LEU A 32 4.52 4.43 6.90
C LEU A 32 3.05 4.45 7.31
N MET A 33 2.17 3.98 6.44
CA MET A 33 0.75 3.76 6.72
C MET A 33 0.22 2.52 6.00
N THR A 34 -0.75 1.87 6.62
CA THR A 34 -1.54 0.82 5.98
C THR A 34 -2.54 1.42 5.01
N PHE A 35 -2.61 0.86 3.81
CA PHE A 35 -3.35 1.45 2.71
C PHE A 35 -3.95 0.36 1.81
N SER A 36 -5.19 0.54 1.35
CA SER A 36 -5.85 -0.39 0.42
C SER A 36 -6.48 0.29 -0.79
N TRP A 37 -6.53 1.63 -0.80
CA TRP A 37 -7.18 2.41 -1.86
C TRP A 37 -6.18 2.75 -2.97
N GLN A 38 -5.62 1.70 -3.55
CA GLN A 38 -4.68 1.75 -4.65
C GLN A 38 -5.14 0.86 -5.81
N THR A 39 -4.79 1.23 -7.04
CA THR A 39 -5.02 0.41 -8.24
C THR A 39 -4.04 0.75 -9.34
N PRO A 40 -3.64 -0.20 -10.21
CA PRO A 40 -3.00 0.12 -11.48
C PRO A 40 -3.89 1.03 -12.35
N ILE A 41 -3.25 1.91 -13.13
CA ILE A 41 -3.87 2.76 -14.16
C ILE A 41 -3.40 2.31 -15.55
N HIS A 42 -2.10 2.07 -15.70
CA HIS A 42 -1.45 1.75 -16.97
C HIS A 42 -0.23 0.85 -16.73
N THR A 43 -0.01 -0.13 -17.60
CA THR A 43 1.06 -1.15 -17.42
C THR A 43 2.19 -1.05 -18.44
N ALA A 44 2.00 -0.35 -19.56
CA ALA A 44 3.09 -0.04 -20.49
C ALA A 44 3.96 1.08 -19.91
N ASP A 45 5.07 1.42 -20.56
CA ASP A 45 5.99 2.47 -20.12
C ASP A 45 5.42 3.88 -20.47
N PRO A 46 5.12 4.76 -19.48
CA PRO A 46 5.34 4.60 -18.05
C PRO A 46 4.23 3.82 -17.32
N CYS A 47 4.64 2.96 -16.39
CA CYS A 47 3.72 2.20 -15.54
C CYS A 47 3.14 3.14 -14.47
N LEU A 48 1.81 3.21 -14.36
CA LEU A 48 1.11 4.17 -13.50
C LEU A 48 0.21 3.45 -12.49
N VAL A 49 0.22 3.95 -11.25
CA VAL A 49 -0.69 3.54 -10.18
C VAL A 49 -1.41 4.73 -9.57
N LEU A 50 -2.66 4.52 -9.15
CA LEU A 50 -3.49 5.50 -8.45
C LEU A 50 -3.47 5.21 -6.95
N LEU A 51 -3.32 6.24 -6.12
CA LEU A 51 -3.60 6.17 -4.68
C LEU A 51 -4.63 7.24 -4.29
N VAL A 52 -5.65 6.87 -3.51
CA VAL A 52 -6.66 7.82 -2.98
C VAL A 52 -6.41 8.07 -1.49
N VAL A 53 -5.65 9.13 -1.19
CA VAL A 53 -5.09 9.36 0.14
C VAL A 53 -5.85 10.44 0.90
N ASN A 54 -6.20 10.18 2.15
CA ASN A 54 -6.82 11.19 3.01
C ASN A 54 -5.78 12.23 3.47
N ARG A 55 -6.12 13.53 3.38
CA ARG A 55 -5.19 14.63 3.70
C ARG A 55 -4.69 14.65 5.15
N ILE A 56 -5.40 14.03 6.09
CA ILE A 56 -5.00 14.03 7.50
C ILE A 56 -3.82 13.10 7.81
N ARG A 57 -3.47 12.17 6.89
CA ARG A 57 -2.46 11.14 7.14
C ARG A 57 -1.08 11.79 7.25
N TYR A 58 -0.38 11.54 8.35
CA TYR A 58 0.97 12.06 8.54
C TYR A 58 1.96 11.57 7.47
N THR A 59 1.86 10.31 7.05
CA THR A 59 2.66 9.81 5.91
C THR A 59 2.44 10.65 4.65
N TYR A 60 1.21 11.10 4.41
CA TYR A 60 0.91 11.92 3.23
C TYR A 60 1.52 13.32 3.30
N GLU A 61 1.66 13.89 4.50
CA GLU A 61 2.42 15.13 4.71
C GLU A 61 3.87 14.98 4.25
N LEU A 62 4.50 13.83 4.53
CA LEU A 62 5.87 13.54 4.09
C LEU A 62 5.94 13.29 2.57
N ILE A 63 5.00 12.50 2.03
CA ILE A 63 4.90 12.22 0.58
C ILE A 63 4.76 13.53 -0.21
N ARG A 64 3.93 14.46 0.24
CA ARG A 64 3.75 15.77 -0.42
C ARG A 64 5.00 16.63 -0.44
N ARG A 65 5.90 16.49 0.54
CA ARG A 65 7.16 17.27 0.57
C ARG A 65 8.14 16.79 -0.49
N ASN A 66 8.22 15.48 -0.68
CA ASN A 66 9.25 14.86 -1.53
C ASN A 66 8.73 14.47 -2.91
N HIS A 67 7.41 14.44 -3.13
CA HIS A 67 6.77 13.92 -4.34
C HIS A 67 7.13 12.45 -4.66
N GLU A 68 7.52 11.71 -3.63
CA GLU A 68 7.99 10.33 -3.71
C GLU A 68 7.34 9.48 -2.63
N LEU A 69 7.10 8.21 -2.95
CA LEU A 69 6.59 7.21 -2.03
C LEU A 69 7.07 5.81 -2.41
N THR A 70 7.03 4.88 -1.46
CA THR A 70 7.17 3.46 -1.75
C THR A 70 5.89 2.72 -1.39
N ILE A 71 5.55 1.69 -2.15
CA ILE A 71 4.45 0.77 -1.89
C ILE A 71 5.06 -0.59 -1.59
N ASN A 72 4.76 -1.16 -0.43
CA ASN A 72 5.35 -2.39 0.07
C ASN A 72 4.25 -3.41 0.33
N VAL A 73 4.39 -4.63 -0.18
CA VAL A 73 3.34 -5.66 -0.17
C VAL A 73 3.58 -6.64 0.99
N PRO A 74 2.81 -6.54 2.10
CA PRO A 74 2.91 -7.49 3.21
C PRO A 74 2.19 -8.82 2.90
N GLY A 75 2.73 -9.89 3.46
CA GLY A 75 2.06 -11.20 3.50
C GLY A 75 1.27 -11.42 4.79
N GLU A 76 0.60 -12.57 4.89
CA GLU A 76 -0.14 -13.02 6.08
C GLU A 76 0.68 -12.93 7.39
N SER A 77 1.97 -13.28 7.35
CA SER A 77 2.86 -13.23 8.50
C SER A 77 3.02 -11.83 9.11
N LEU A 78 2.78 -10.78 8.30
CA LEU A 78 2.86 -9.37 8.70
C LEU A 78 1.50 -8.76 9.06
N LEU A 79 0.44 -9.55 9.20
CA LEU A 79 -0.91 -9.03 9.44
C LEU A 79 -0.97 -8.13 10.68
N LYS A 80 -0.30 -8.49 11.78
CA LYS A 80 -0.33 -7.71 13.03
C LYS A 80 0.36 -6.36 12.87
N GLN A 81 1.56 -6.35 12.27
CA GLN A 81 2.34 -5.16 11.98
C GLN A 81 1.59 -4.25 11.01
N THR A 82 1.01 -4.84 9.96
CA THR A 82 0.20 -4.15 8.96
C THR A 82 -1.06 -3.56 9.58
N HIS A 83 -1.73 -4.25 10.52
CA HIS A 83 -2.87 -3.65 11.21
C HIS A 83 -2.43 -2.47 12.09
N LEU A 84 -1.37 -2.66 12.89
CA LEU A 84 -0.87 -1.66 13.82
C LEU A 84 -0.43 -0.36 13.12
N ALA A 85 0.27 -0.45 11.99
CA ALA A 85 0.72 0.71 11.22
C ALA A 85 -0.43 1.64 10.77
N GLY A 86 -1.64 1.09 10.66
CA GLY A 86 -2.87 1.79 10.27
C GLY A 86 -3.66 2.38 11.43
N THR A 87 -3.41 1.96 12.66
CA THR A 87 -4.16 2.39 13.87
C THR A 87 -3.46 3.49 14.66
N VAL A 88 -2.16 3.69 14.45
CA VAL A 88 -1.36 4.72 15.14
C VAL A 88 -0.90 5.84 14.21
N THR A 89 -0.76 7.06 14.76
CA THR A 89 -0.19 8.22 14.05
C THR A 89 1.32 8.28 14.26
N GLY A 90 2.08 8.65 13.22
CA GLY A 90 3.54 8.77 13.30
C GLY A 90 4.03 10.14 13.78
N ARG A 91 3.14 11.08 14.13
CA ARG A 91 3.51 12.47 14.49
C ARG A 91 4.39 12.58 15.75
N GLY A 92 4.44 11.54 16.58
CA GLY A 92 5.23 11.53 17.82
C GLY A 92 5.86 10.17 18.13
N ILE A 93 5.86 9.24 17.17
CA ILE A 93 6.46 7.91 17.31
C ILE A 93 7.15 7.53 16.01
N ASP A 94 8.24 6.78 16.13
CA ASP A 94 8.81 6.05 15.01
C ASP A 94 7.95 4.80 14.75
N LYS A 95 7.20 4.81 13.64
CA LYS A 95 6.34 3.68 13.29
C LYS A 95 7.08 2.45 12.81
N PHE A 96 8.26 2.59 12.21
CA PHE A 96 9.06 1.43 11.80
C PHE A 96 9.44 0.65 13.05
N ALA A 97 10.06 1.32 14.03
CA ALA A 97 10.40 0.72 15.32
C ALA A 97 9.16 0.22 16.08
N HIS A 98 8.09 1.03 16.17
CA HIS A 98 6.88 0.68 16.90
C HIS A 98 6.15 -0.54 16.32
N CYS A 99 6.17 -0.71 15.00
CA CYS A 99 5.55 -1.86 14.33
C CYS A 99 6.48 -3.07 14.20
N GLY A 100 7.77 -2.94 14.58
CA GLY A 100 8.77 -3.98 14.36
C GLY A 100 9.03 -4.24 12.88
N LEU A 101 9.15 -3.17 12.09
CA LEU A 101 9.44 -3.19 10.66
C LEU A 101 10.78 -2.53 10.38
N THR A 102 11.51 -3.05 9.40
CA THR A 102 12.88 -2.60 9.11
C THR A 102 12.90 -1.72 7.86
N PRO A 103 13.31 -0.44 7.96
CA PRO A 103 13.49 0.41 6.79
C PRO A 103 14.76 -0.02 6.02
N THR A 104 14.64 -0.19 4.71
CA THR A 104 15.79 -0.46 3.83
C THR A 104 15.89 0.58 2.70
N PRO A 105 17.10 0.97 2.25
CA PRO A 105 17.24 1.94 1.18
C PRO A 105 16.53 1.52 -0.11
N ALA A 106 15.79 2.45 -0.70
CA ALA A 106 15.25 2.34 -2.05
C ALA A 106 16.33 2.71 -3.08
N ARG A 107 16.14 2.35 -4.36
CA ARG A 107 17.16 2.55 -5.41
C ARG A 107 16.97 3.84 -6.19
N ALA A 108 15.74 4.29 -6.34
CA ALA A 108 15.30 5.36 -7.24
C ALA A 108 14.54 6.50 -6.52
N VAL A 109 14.14 6.30 -5.26
CA VAL A 109 13.40 7.29 -4.46
C VAL A 109 13.96 7.42 -3.03
N GLN A 110 13.64 8.51 -2.33
CA GLN A 110 14.11 8.77 -0.96
C GLN A 110 13.41 7.97 0.15
N PRO A 111 12.07 7.73 0.11
CA PRO A 111 11.41 6.96 1.16
C PRO A 111 11.94 5.52 1.18
N PRO A 112 12.14 4.92 2.37
CA PRO A 112 12.65 3.56 2.46
C PRO A 112 11.61 2.52 2.00
N LEU A 113 12.11 1.34 1.68
CA LEU A 113 11.35 0.09 1.56
C LEU A 113 11.13 -0.54 2.95
N VAL A 114 10.23 -1.51 3.03
CA VAL A 114 9.98 -2.31 4.25
C VAL A 114 10.56 -3.71 4.04
N ALA A 115 11.68 -4.05 4.69
CA ALA A 115 12.46 -5.27 4.40
C ALA A 115 11.65 -6.57 4.44
N GLU A 116 10.63 -6.64 5.31
CA GLU A 116 9.83 -7.84 5.53
C GLU A 116 8.74 -8.04 4.45
N CYS A 117 8.48 -7.04 3.60
CA CYS A 117 7.50 -7.15 2.53
C CYS A 117 8.07 -7.88 1.32
N ALA A 118 7.28 -8.78 0.72
CA ALA A 118 7.71 -9.60 -0.41
C ALA A 118 7.81 -8.86 -1.75
N GLY A 119 7.37 -7.60 -1.81
CA GLY A 119 7.41 -6.81 -3.02
C GLY A 119 7.30 -5.33 -2.78
N HIS A 120 7.89 -4.56 -3.68
CA HIS A 120 8.08 -3.12 -3.58
C HIS A 120 7.82 -2.44 -4.91
N LEU A 121 7.17 -1.28 -4.85
CA LEU A 121 7.15 -0.28 -5.92
C LEU A 121 7.75 1.01 -5.39
N GLU A 122 8.66 1.59 -6.17
CA GLU A 122 9.24 2.91 -5.95
C GLU A 122 8.56 3.89 -6.88
N CYS A 123 7.94 4.94 -6.34
CA CYS A 123 7.01 5.76 -7.11
C CYS A 123 7.30 7.25 -6.99
N ARG A 124 7.12 7.98 -8.11
CA ARG A 124 7.09 9.45 -8.15
C ARG A 124 5.69 9.94 -8.51
N ILE A 125 5.21 10.98 -7.84
CA ILE A 125 3.90 11.57 -8.13
C ILE A 125 4.02 12.43 -9.40
N VAL A 126 3.25 12.08 -10.43
CA VAL A 126 3.18 12.83 -11.70
C VAL A 126 1.96 13.75 -11.76
N GLU A 127 0.85 13.38 -11.10
CA GLU A 127 -0.32 14.25 -10.97
C GLU A 127 -1.00 14.11 -9.61
N THR A 128 -1.69 15.17 -9.19
CA THR A 128 -2.51 15.18 -7.96
C THR A 128 -3.84 15.89 -8.21
N HIS A 129 -4.94 15.20 -7.92
CA HIS A 129 -6.29 15.73 -8.07
C HIS A 129 -7.04 15.69 -6.73
N GLY A 130 -7.57 16.83 -6.27
CA GLY A 130 -8.29 16.91 -5.00
C GLY A 130 -9.76 16.51 -5.10
N VAL A 131 -10.24 15.62 -4.21
CA VAL A 131 -11.64 15.20 -4.11
C VAL A 131 -12.09 15.16 -2.65
N GLN A 132 -12.95 16.12 -2.27
CA GLN A 132 -13.41 16.30 -0.90
C GLN A 132 -12.22 16.36 0.09
N SER A 133 -12.12 15.39 1.01
CA SER A 133 -11.06 15.26 2.02
C SER A 133 -9.85 14.42 1.56
N HIS A 134 -9.88 13.92 0.33
CA HIS A 134 -8.86 13.05 -0.24
C HIS A 134 -8.18 13.70 -1.44
N ASP A 135 -6.99 13.20 -1.77
CA ASP A 135 -6.30 13.47 -3.01
C ASP A 135 -6.05 12.17 -3.77
N LEU A 136 -6.26 12.22 -5.07
CA LEU A 136 -5.93 11.18 -6.04
C LEU A 136 -4.51 11.46 -6.51
N LEU A 137 -3.58 10.55 -6.22
CA LEU A 137 -2.19 10.64 -6.61
C LEU A 137 -1.96 9.69 -7.79
N ILE A 138 -1.65 10.22 -8.95
CA ILE A 138 -1.17 9.42 -10.08
C ILE A 138 0.33 9.34 -9.93
N CYS A 139 0.83 8.11 -9.78
CA CYS A 139 2.23 7.85 -9.50
C CYS A 139 2.85 6.99 -10.61
N GLU A 140 3.97 7.45 -11.15
CA GLU A 140 4.84 6.67 -12.02
C GLU A 140 5.67 5.70 -11.18
N VAL A 141 5.66 4.42 -11.56
CA VAL A 141 6.52 3.39 -10.98
C VAL A 141 7.88 3.46 -11.65
N VAL A 142 8.88 3.94 -10.91
CA VAL A 142 10.26 4.15 -11.38
C VAL A 142 11.21 3.03 -10.93
N GLY A 143 10.72 2.11 -10.11
CA GLY A 143 11.43 0.91 -9.67
C GLY A 143 10.45 -0.11 -9.11
N ALA A 144 10.73 -1.40 -9.31
CA ALA A 144 9.93 -2.48 -8.78
C ALA A 144 10.82 -3.69 -8.42
N SER A 145 10.44 -4.41 -7.38
CA SER A 145 11.07 -5.67 -7.00
C SER A 145 10.07 -6.58 -6.29
N ALA A 146 10.28 -7.89 -6.39
CA ALA A 146 9.51 -8.89 -5.68
C ALA A 146 10.37 -10.14 -5.43
N GLU A 147 10.05 -10.89 -4.40
CA GLU A 147 10.69 -12.18 -4.11
C GLU A 147 10.33 -13.19 -5.21
N SER A 148 11.35 -13.71 -5.90
CA SER A 148 11.17 -14.61 -7.04
C SER A 148 10.46 -15.92 -6.69
N GLU A 149 10.51 -16.33 -5.42
CA GLU A 149 9.77 -17.51 -4.97
C GLU A 149 8.26 -17.29 -4.89
N PHE A 150 7.82 -16.03 -4.71
CA PHE A 150 6.42 -15.63 -4.49
C PHE A 150 5.79 -14.95 -5.70
N PHE A 151 6.59 -14.51 -6.67
CA PHE A 151 6.14 -13.73 -7.81
C PHE A 151 6.76 -14.21 -9.13
N ASP A 152 5.90 -14.55 -10.09
CA ASP A 152 6.29 -14.88 -11.48
C ASP A 152 5.25 -14.27 -12.45
N GLY A 153 5.48 -13.01 -12.83
CA GLY A 153 4.51 -12.17 -13.56
C GLY A 153 3.25 -11.78 -12.77
N ALA A 154 2.89 -12.58 -11.77
CA ALA A 154 1.84 -12.36 -10.78
C ALA A 154 2.21 -13.08 -9.46
N TRP A 155 1.55 -12.70 -8.37
CA TRP A 155 1.67 -13.43 -7.10
C TRP A 155 1.28 -14.90 -7.26
N ILE A 156 2.00 -15.78 -6.58
CA ILE A 156 1.73 -17.22 -6.50
C ILE A 156 0.95 -17.49 -5.20
N PRO A 157 -0.39 -17.59 -5.24
CA PRO A 157 -1.22 -17.63 -4.04
C PRO A 157 -0.93 -18.81 -3.12
N GLU A 158 -0.44 -19.92 -3.67
CA GLU A 158 -0.12 -21.13 -2.92
C GLU A 158 1.17 -20.98 -2.08
N LYS A 159 1.96 -19.94 -2.35
CA LYS A 159 3.22 -19.65 -1.65
C LYS A 159 3.18 -18.37 -0.85
N PHE A 160 2.44 -17.36 -1.31
CA PHE A 160 2.36 -16.06 -0.67
C PHE A 160 0.93 -15.51 -0.64
N HIS A 161 0.44 -15.28 0.58
CA HIS A 161 -0.91 -14.78 0.82
C HIS A 161 -0.90 -13.26 1.00
N THR A 162 -1.28 -12.53 -0.05
CA THR A 162 -1.53 -11.08 0.07
C THR A 162 -2.72 -10.81 0.99
N LEU A 163 -2.68 -9.68 1.70
CA LEU A 163 -3.73 -9.23 2.61
C LEU A 163 -4.79 -8.41 1.86
N HIS A 164 -6.07 -8.62 2.18
CA HIS A 164 -7.21 -7.92 1.56
C HIS A 164 -8.16 -7.36 2.62
N TYR A 165 -8.34 -6.05 2.71
CA TYR A 165 -9.04 -5.43 3.85
C TYR A 165 -10.56 -5.53 3.71
N MET A 166 -11.23 -6.16 4.69
CA MET A 166 -12.69 -6.32 4.67
C MET A 166 -13.39 -5.24 5.50
N HIS A 167 -13.20 -5.24 6.83
CA HIS A 167 -13.70 -4.18 7.72
C HIS A 167 -13.12 -4.35 9.13
N GLY A 168 -12.88 -3.24 9.82
CA GLY A 168 -12.41 -3.24 11.21
C GLY A 168 -11.08 -3.97 11.35
N THR A 169 -11.13 -5.17 11.97
CA THR A 169 -9.97 -6.04 12.19
C THR A 169 -9.95 -7.27 11.28
N LYS A 170 -10.82 -7.32 10.27
CA LYS A 170 -10.99 -8.48 9.38
C LYS A 170 -10.32 -8.27 8.03
N TYR A 171 -9.60 -9.31 7.61
CA TYR A 171 -8.87 -9.37 6.36
C TYR A 171 -9.14 -10.71 5.66
N GLY A 172 -9.13 -10.70 4.33
CA GLY A 172 -9.07 -11.88 3.49
C GLY A 172 -7.64 -12.16 3.01
N LEU A 173 -7.44 -13.36 2.48
CA LEU A 173 -6.17 -13.83 1.92
C LEU A 173 -6.38 -14.30 0.48
N LEU A 174 -5.42 -14.01 -0.39
CA LEU A 174 -5.33 -14.62 -1.71
C LEU A 174 -4.67 -16.00 -1.57
N THR A 175 -5.43 -17.08 -1.77
CA THR A 175 -5.01 -18.45 -1.40
C THR A 175 -4.92 -19.45 -2.54
N ARG A 176 -5.49 -19.14 -3.70
CA ARG A 176 -5.46 -20.06 -4.85
C ARG A 176 -5.53 -19.34 -6.19
N ARG A 177 -4.90 -19.92 -7.21
CA ARG A 177 -5.13 -19.63 -8.62
C ARG A 177 -6.34 -20.42 -9.15
N VAL A 178 -7.07 -19.83 -10.09
CA VAL A 178 -8.13 -20.48 -10.84
C VAL A 178 -7.92 -20.15 -12.32
N GLU A 179 -8.04 -21.16 -13.18
CA GLU A 179 -7.93 -21.01 -14.64
C GLU A 179 -9.32 -21.00 -15.27
N VAL A 180 -9.44 -20.37 -16.45
CA VAL A 180 -10.67 -20.26 -17.23
C VAL A 180 -10.81 -21.44 -18.17
#